data_AF-A0A7Z9JFR0-F1
#
_entry.id   AF-A0A7Z9JFR0-F1
#
_cell.length_a   1.000
_cell.length_b   1.000
_cell.length_c   1.000
_cell.angle_alpha   90.00
_cell.angle_beta   90.00
_cell.angle_gamma   90.00
#
_symmetry.space_group_name_H-M   'P 1'
#
loop_
_entity.id
_entity.type
_entity.pdbx_description
1 polymer ?
#
loop_
_entity_poly.entity_id
_entity_poly.type
_entity_poly.pdbx_seq_one_letter_code
_entity_poly.pdbx_strand_id
1 'polypeptide(L)'
;MPEGDRVVGEALVMELFLPNGDPHPAKFREILTDVQSAREPLTRIGASKYWATIATIHRGRDDSLKRLHLIYDDWWRRWKMRAFHPQLKVDTALQRSNPVVYAAVNLIIRDIQELFVQRDLVTTQINGTAVSAALCGYINHYKVYPSAIKKMYAQLLNRSSNLDYLRPLDLRTDAAWELYTYPVGGFHFRRIEKTTKIQTLAGEVILKDGDCLLYSVSQNNEDDRGLSAGDDIIIWPPLKSLERNAGLLD
;
A
#
# COMPACT_ATOMS: atom_id res chain seq x y z
N MET A 1 12.55 1.14 8.35
CA MET A 1 11.83 2.28 8.95
C MET A 1 12.71 3.50 8.90
N PRO A 2 12.16 4.71 8.69
CA PRO A 2 12.93 5.92 8.53
C PRO A 2 13.42 6.43 9.90
N GLU A 3 14.47 5.78 10.41
CA GLU A 3 15.04 6.10 11.72
C GLU A 3 15.58 7.54 11.80
N GLY A 4 16.09 8.05 10.67
CA GLY A 4 16.49 9.45 10.55
C GLY A 4 15.33 10.42 10.77
N ASP A 5 14.18 10.17 10.15
CA ASP A 5 12.99 11.00 10.31
C ASP A 5 12.48 10.98 11.76
N ARG A 6 12.62 9.84 12.46
CA ARG A 6 12.30 9.74 13.89
C ARG A 6 13.20 10.66 14.73
N VAL A 7 14.51 10.57 14.53
CA VAL A 7 15.50 11.37 15.29
C VAL A 7 15.32 12.86 15.01
N VAL A 8 15.09 13.24 13.76
CA VAL A 8 14.78 14.64 13.38
C VAL A 8 13.47 15.09 14.03
N GLY A 9 12.44 14.24 14.01
CA GLY A 9 11.17 14.52 14.65
C GLY A 9 11.29 14.74 16.16
N GLU A 10 12.10 13.95 16.84
CA GLU A 10 12.40 14.12 18.27
C GLU A 10 13.11 15.42 18.56
N ALA A 11 14.12 15.77 17.77
CA ALA A 11 14.85 17.03 17.92
C ALA A 11 13.91 18.24 17.72
N LEU A 12 13.06 18.21 16.69
CA LEU A 12 12.08 19.26 16.43
C LEU A 12 11.05 19.35 17.56
N VAL A 13 10.52 18.23 18.02
CA VAL A 13 9.61 18.21 19.17
C VAL A 13 10.30 18.81 20.38
N MET A 14 11.52 18.42 20.72
CA MET A 14 12.25 18.97 21.88
C MET A 14 12.43 20.49 21.82
N GLU A 15 12.68 21.06 20.63
CA GLU A 15 12.86 22.50 20.45
C GLU A 15 11.58 23.32 20.67
N LEU A 16 10.41 22.71 20.50
CA LEU A 16 9.12 23.38 20.63
C LEU A 16 8.69 23.63 22.08
N PHE A 17 9.35 23.00 23.06
CA PHE A 17 8.96 23.06 24.47
C PHE A 17 10.00 23.75 25.33
N LEU A 18 9.52 24.36 26.41
CA LEU A 18 10.37 24.89 27.48
C LEU A 18 11.01 23.74 28.27
N PRO A 19 12.07 24.01 29.06
CA PRO A 19 12.72 22.99 29.89
C PRO A 19 11.76 22.29 30.88
N ASN A 20 10.70 22.98 31.31
CA ASN A 20 9.67 22.44 32.20
C ASN A 20 8.66 21.52 31.48
N GLY A 21 8.75 21.38 30.15
CA GLY A 21 7.88 20.52 29.34
C GLY A 21 6.65 21.21 28.78
N ASP A 22 6.41 22.49 29.09
CA ASP A 22 5.27 23.26 28.57
C ASP A 22 5.54 23.77 27.14
N PRO A 23 4.50 23.88 26.29
CA PRO A 23 4.64 24.41 24.94
C PRO A 23 5.26 25.81 24.95
N HIS A 24 6.25 26.07 24.09
CA HIS A 24 6.84 27.40 23.92
C HIS A 24 6.12 28.13 22.75
N PRO A 25 5.25 29.13 23.02
CA PRO A 25 4.37 29.68 21.96
C PRO A 25 5.13 30.36 20.81
N ALA A 26 6.25 31.03 21.11
CA ALA A 26 7.10 31.63 20.09
C ALA A 26 7.74 30.59 19.16
N LYS A 27 8.28 29.49 19.70
CA LYS A 27 8.87 28.39 18.92
C LYS A 27 7.83 27.64 18.09
N PHE A 28 6.65 27.37 18.66
CA PHE A 28 5.51 26.83 17.90
C PHE A 28 5.16 27.71 16.71
N ARG A 29 5.06 29.03 16.92
CA ARG A 29 4.78 29.98 15.85
C ARG A 29 5.88 29.99 14.79
N GLU A 30 7.14 30.11 15.17
CA GLU A 30 8.27 30.24 14.25
C GLU A 30 8.45 28.96 13.43
N ILE A 31 8.70 27.83 14.11
CA ILE A 31 9.12 26.58 13.47
C ILE A 31 7.96 25.96 12.68
N LEU A 32 6.77 25.81 13.28
CA LEU A 32 5.66 25.10 12.62
C LEU A 32 5.04 25.90 11.48
N THR A 33 5.07 27.23 11.56
CA THR A 33 4.67 28.08 10.44
C THR A 33 5.63 27.90 9.27
N ASP A 34 6.94 27.86 9.52
CA ASP A 34 7.92 27.67 8.46
C ASP A 34 7.79 26.29 7.81
N VAL A 35 7.58 25.23 8.62
CA VAL A 35 7.31 23.87 8.13
C VAL A 35 6.05 23.82 7.28
N GLN A 36 4.94 24.41 7.73
CA GLN A 36 3.68 24.40 6.98
C GLN A 36 3.74 25.27 5.72
N SER A 37 4.31 26.48 5.82
CA SER A 37 4.35 27.45 4.72
C SER A 37 5.39 27.12 3.65
N ALA A 38 6.30 26.17 3.89
CA ALA A 38 7.23 25.68 2.88
C ALA A 38 6.54 25.18 1.60
N ARG A 39 5.30 24.65 1.71
CA ARG A 39 4.50 24.21 0.56
C ARG A 39 3.50 25.26 0.09
N GLU A 40 3.08 26.16 0.97
CA GLU A 40 2.07 27.19 0.70
C GLU A 40 2.46 28.55 1.31
N PRO A 41 3.37 29.31 0.68
CA PRO A 41 3.93 30.52 1.30
C PRO A 41 2.89 31.60 1.64
N LEU A 42 1.80 31.67 0.88
CA LEU A 42 0.74 32.66 1.07
C LEU A 42 -0.08 32.44 2.36
N THR A 43 -0.05 31.23 2.94
CA THR A 43 -0.81 30.92 4.17
C THR A 43 -0.05 31.25 5.45
N ARG A 44 1.20 31.73 5.34
CA ARG A 44 2.12 31.96 6.48
C ARG A 44 1.52 32.83 7.60
N ILE A 45 0.80 33.89 7.26
CA ILE A 45 0.18 34.80 8.25
C ILE A 45 -0.91 34.06 9.04
N GLY A 46 -1.74 33.26 8.37
CA GLY A 46 -2.79 32.46 9.00
C GLY A 46 -2.20 31.34 9.87
N ALA A 47 -1.19 30.63 9.35
CA ALA A 47 -0.47 29.58 10.06
C ALA A 47 0.17 30.08 11.37
N SER A 48 0.79 31.26 11.34
CA SER A 48 1.39 31.89 12.53
C SER A 48 0.39 32.10 13.68
N LYS A 49 -0.81 32.61 13.37
CA LYS A 49 -1.87 32.79 14.36
C LYS A 49 -2.44 31.44 14.84
N TYR A 50 -2.59 30.49 13.93
CA TYR A 50 -3.05 29.14 14.24
C TYR A 50 -2.12 28.44 15.22
N TRP A 51 -0.81 28.38 14.94
CA TRP A 51 0.17 27.70 15.81
C TRP A 51 0.34 28.36 17.17
N ALA A 52 0.21 29.70 17.24
CA ALA A 52 0.16 30.40 18.53
C ALA A 52 -1.05 29.98 19.38
N THR A 53 -2.19 29.70 18.74
CA THR A 53 -3.40 29.21 19.42
C THR A 53 -3.23 27.75 19.82
N ILE A 54 -2.69 26.91 18.95
CA ILE A 54 -2.46 25.50 19.24
C ILE A 54 -1.52 25.33 20.44
N ALA A 55 -0.49 26.17 20.58
CA ALA A 55 0.43 26.10 21.71
C ALA A 55 -0.27 26.18 23.09
N THR A 56 -1.45 26.81 23.20
CA THR A 56 -2.17 26.89 24.48
C THR A 56 -2.93 25.62 24.86
N ILE A 57 -3.22 24.76 23.88
CA ILE A 57 -4.02 23.53 24.04
C ILE A 57 -3.25 22.25 23.72
N HIS A 58 -2.02 22.36 23.22
CA HIS A 58 -1.15 21.25 22.88
C HIS A 58 -0.70 20.50 24.16
N ARG A 59 -0.52 19.17 24.08
CA ARG A 59 0.11 18.45 25.20
C ARG A 59 1.55 18.86 25.40
N GLY A 60 2.05 18.64 26.61
CA GLY A 60 3.45 18.85 26.95
C GLY A 60 4.41 17.96 26.15
N ARG A 61 5.69 18.23 26.33
CA ARG A 61 6.80 17.61 25.61
C ARG A 61 6.80 16.09 25.73
N ASP A 62 6.71 15.58 26.94
CA ASP A 62 6.89 14.15 27.21
C ASP A 62 5.75 13.31 26.62
N ASP A 63 4.52 13.83 26.65
CA ASP A 63 3.37 13.20 25.99
C ASP A 63 3.50 13.24 24.47
N SER A 64 4.04 14.33 23.93
CA SER A 64 4.29 14.49 22.49
C SER A 64 5.36 13.52 22.00
N LEU A 65 6.45 13.35 22.75
CA LEU A 65 7.50 12.35 22.47
C LEU A 65 6.96 10.92 22.57
N LYS A 66 6.21 10.60 23.64
CA LYS A 66 5.53 9.30 23.76
C LYS A 66 4.62 9.03 22.56
N ARG A 67 3.85 10.02 22.12
CA ARG A 67 2.98 9.90 20.93
C ARG A 67 3.79 9.64 19.66
N LEU A 68 4.88 10.38 19.46
CA LEU A 68 5.79 10.19 18.32
C LEU A 68 6.34 8.77 18.31
N HIS A 69 6.88 8.28 19.42
CA HIS A 69 7.38 6.90 19.52
C HIS A 69 6.29 5.87 19.24
N LEU A 70 5.08 6.05 19.78
CA LEU A 70 3.95 5.15 19.52
C LEU A 70 3.61 5.05 18.03
N ILE A 71 3.70 6.16 17.28
CA ILE A 71 3.45 6.19 15.84
C ILE A 71 4.52 5.39 15.09
N TYR A 72 5.80 5.66 15.37
CA TYR A 72 6.90 4.94 14.73
C TYR A 72 6.94 3.45 15.10
N ASP A 73 6.65 3.10 16.35
CA ASP A 73 6.56 1.72 16.82
C ASP A 73 5.42 0.95 16.15
N ASP A 74 4.25 1.57 16.01
CA ASP A 74 3.10 0.98 15.30
C ASP A 74 3.48 0.69 13.85
N TRP A 75 4.09 1.66 13.16
CA TRP A 75 4.58 1.47 11.80
C TRP A 75 5.66 0.39 11.70
N TRP A 76 6.63 0.35 12.62
CA TRP A 76 7.66 -0.69 12.65
C TRP A 76 7.06 -2.09 12.80
N ARG A 77 6.09 -2.24 13.70
CA ARG A 77 5.37 -3.51 13.91
C ARG A 77 4.59 -3.90 12.66
N ARG A 78 3.78 -2.98 12.10
CA ARG A 78 2.98 -3.21 10.88
C ARG A 78 3.86 -3.52 9.67
N TRP A 79 5.03 -2.91 9.56
CA TRP A 79 5.93 -3.14 8.43
C TRP A 79 6.44 -4.59 8.37
N LYS A 80 6.55 -5.23 9.53
CA LYS A 80 6.99 -6.63 9.68
C LYS A 80 5.82 -7.62 9.77
N MET A 81 4.59 -7.13 9.87
CA MET A 81 3.42 -8.01 9.88
C MET A 81 3.24 -8.66 8.52
N ARG A 82 2.67 -9.86 8.54
CA ARG A 82 2.25 -10.56 7.32
C ARG A 82 1.11 -9.78 6.65
N ALA A 83 0.99 -9.93 5.34
CA ALA A 83 -0.16 -9.45 4.60
C ALA A 83 -1.47 -9.94 5.25
N PHE A 84 -2.49 -9.10 5.20
CA PHE A 84 -3.83 -9.36 5.74
C PHE A 84 -3.94 -9.66 7.24
N HIS A 85 -2.86 -9.45 8.01
CA HIS A 85 -2.96 -9.53 9.47
C HIS A 85 -4.06 -8.58 9.97
N PRO A 86 -5.00 -9.01 10.85
CA PRO A 86 -6.15 -8.18 11.25
C PRO A 86 -5.76 -6.79 11.77
N GLN A 87 -4.63 -6.69 12.44
CA GLN A 87 -4.07 -5.42 12.92
C GLN A 87 -3.83 -4.39 11.81
N LEU A 88 -3.57 -4.81 10.56
CA LEU A 88 -3.37 -3.91 9.43
C LEU A 88 -4.66 -3.18 9.01
N LYS A 89 -5.85 -3.75 9.29
CA LYS A 89 -7.16 -3.13 9.02
C LYS A 89 -7.60 -2.12 10.08
N VAL A 90 -6.96 -2.16 11.24
CA VAL A 90 -7.26 -1.28 12.37
C VAL A 90 -6.53 0.04 12.16
N ASP A 91 -7.17 1.16 12.52
CA ASP A 91 -6.56 2.49 12.47
C ASP A 91 -5.15 2.51 13.07
N THR A 92 -4.23 3.19 12.38
CA THR A 92 -2.86 3.38 12.85
C THR A 92 -2.80 4.28 14.08
N ALA A 93 -1.68 4.22 14.80
CA ALA A 93 -1.43 5.13 15.91
C ALA A 93 -1.46 6.61 15.47
N LEU A 94 -1.10 6.90 14.21
CA LEU A 94 -1.21 8.24 13.62
C LEU A 94 -2.68 8.63 13.39
N GLN A 95 -3.49 7.76 12.78
CA GLN A 95 -4.92 8.01 12.55
C GLN A 95 -5.70 8.20 13.85
N ARG A 96 -5.30 7.49 14.92
CA ARG A 96 -5.87 7.64 16.28
C ARG A 96 -5.31 8.85 17.04
N SER A 97 -4.33 9.56 16.50
CA SER A 97 -3.74 10.74 17.13
C SER A 97 -4.74 11.90 17.07
N ASN A 98 -4.99 12.54 18.22
CA ASN A 98 -5.87 13.70 18.24
C ASN A 98 -5.23 14.85 17.43
N PRO A 99 -5.90 15.37 16.38
CA PRO A 99 -5.30 16.31 15.44
C PRO A 99 -5.00 17.69 16.04
N VAL A 100 -5.66 18.05 17.14
CA VAL A 100 -5.49 19.36 17.80
C VAL A 100 -4.43 19.27 18.90
N VAL A 101 -4.56 18.24 19.73
CA VAL A 101 -3.79 18.08 20.96
C VAL A 101 -2.35 17.61 20.69
N TYR A 102 -2.13 16.92 19.55
CA TYR A 102 -0.83 16.48 19.05
C TYR A 102 -0.51 17.10 17.68
N ALA A 103 -1.06 18.28 17.39
CA ALA A 103 -0.93 18.92 16.07
C ALA A 103 0.52 19.09 15.61
N ALA A 104 1.45 19.42 16.52
CA ALA A 104 2.86 19.57 16.15
C ALA A 104 3.48 18.23 15.72
N VAL A 105 3.18 17.15 16.45
CA VAL A 105 3.63 15.79 16.12
C VAL A 105 3.10 15.36 14.76
N ASN A 106 1.80 15.59 14.52
CA ASN A 106 1.16 15.22 13.27
C ASN A 106 1.66 16.02 12.05
N LEU A 107 2.13 17.26 12.25
CA LEU A 107 2.75 18.06 11.18
C LEU A 107 4.20 17.61 10.90
N ILE A 108 4.99 17.36 11.95
CA ILE A 108 6.41 17.04 11.83
C ILE A 108 6.62 15.64 11.22
N ILE A 109 5.76 14.69 11.60
CA ILE A 109 5.86 13.33 11.10
C ILE A 109 5.53 13.29 9.61
N ARG A 110 6.43 12.70 8.83
CA ARG A 110 6.14 12.34 7.44
C ARG A 110 5.27 11.09 7.41
N ASP A 111 4.04 11.22 6.93
CA ASP A 111 3.16 10.08 6.76
C ASP A 111 3.74 9.11 5.72
N ILE A 112 4.01 7.88 6.16
CA ILE A 112 4.53 6.78 5.33
C ILE A 112 3.48 5.70 5.07
N GLN A 113 2.22 5.88 5.48
CA GLN A 113 1.17 4.87 5.32
C GLN A 113 0.99 4.46 3.85
N GLU A 114 1.13 5.41 2.93
CA GLU A 114 1.13 5.15 1.48
C GLU A 114 2.20 4.13 1.07
N LEU A 115 3.37 4.13 1.71
CA LEU A 115 4.44 3.18 1.39
C LEU A 115 4.07 1.72 1.69
N PHE A 116 3.13 1.47 2.61
CA PHE A 116 2.64 0.11 2.87
C PHE A 116 1.83 -0.41 1.68
N VAL A 117 0.98 0.44 1.11
CA VAL A 117 0.20 0.12 -0.10
C VAL A 117 1.15 -0.11 -1.28
N GLN A 118 2.14 0.77 -1.46
CA GLN A 118 3.14 0.62 -2.51
C GLN A 118 3.99 -0.65 -2.35
N ARG A 119 4.35 -1.02 -1.11
CA ARG A 119 5.06 -2.28 -0.83
C ARG A 119 4.23 -3.49 -1.26
N ASP A 120 2.95 -3.53 -0.91
CA ASP A 120 2.08 -4.65 -1.24
C ASP A 120 1.86 -4.74 -2.76
N LEU A 121 1.65 -3.60 -3.43
CA LEU A 121 1.59 -3.50 -4.89
C LEU A 121 2.85 -4.04 -5.57
N VAL A 122 4.03 -3.58 -5.16
CA VAL A 122 5.31 -4.03 -5.72
C VAL A 122 5.52 -5.53 -5.47
N THR A 123 5.16 -6.02 -4.29
CA THR A 123 5.27 -7.44 -3.95
C THR A 123 4.36 -8.29 -4.83
N THR A 124 3.11 -7.85 -5.05
CA THR A 124 2.18 -8.47 -6.00
C THR A 124 2.75 -8.47 -7.41
N GLN A 125 3.35 -7.38 -7.89
CA GLN A 125 3.96 -7.31 -9.22
C GLN A 125 5.18 -8.26 -9.36
N ILE A 126 6.04 -8.35 -8.35
CA ILE A 126 7.19 -9.27 -8.34
C ILE A 126 6.71 -10.72 -8.42
N ASN A 127 5.77 -11.11 -7.56
CA ASN A 127 5.20 -12.45 -7.53
C ASN A 127 4.44 -12.77 -8.83
N GLY A 128 3.66 -11.81 -9.33
CA GLY A 128 2.96 -11.91 -10.60
C GLY A 128 3.91 -12.15 -11.78
N THR A 129 5.02 -11.43 -11.81
CA THR A 129 6.07 -11.61 -12.83
C THR A 129 6.67 -13.02 -12.77
N ALA A 130 6.93 -13.55 -11.57
CA ALA A 130 7.41 -14.92 -11.41
C ALA A 130 6.40 -15.97 -11.91
N VAL A 131 5.10 -15.77 -11.64
CA VAL A 131 4.03 -16.64 -12.16
C VAL A 131 3.92 -16.55 -13.68
N SER A 132 4.02 -15.35 -14.25
CA SER A 132 4.03 -15.14 -15.71
C SER A 132 5.23 -15.79 -16.40
N ALA A 133 6.42 -15.75 -15.78
CA ALA A 133 7.59 -16.45 -16.29
C ALA A 133 7.38 -17.98 -16.28
N ALA A 134 6.77 -18.52 -15.23
CA ALA A 134 6.40 -19.93 -15.16
C ALA A 134 5.35 -20.32 -16.23
N LEU A 135 4.38 -19.44 -16.52
CA LEU A 135 3.43 -19.62 -17.61
C LEU A 135 4.14 -19.71 -18.95
N CYS A 136 5.09 -18.82 -19.23
CA CYS A 136 5.92 -18.86 -20.44
C CYS A 136 6.70 -20.18 -20.55
N GLY A 137 7.30 -20.64 -19.45
CA GLY A 137 8.00 -21.93 -19.39
C GLY A 137 7.07 -23.11 -19.70
N TYR A 138 5.86 -23.09 -19.15
CA TYR A 138 4.86 -24.14 -19.36
C TYR A 138 4.43 -24.20 -20.83
N ILE A 139 4.12 -23.06 -21.44
CA ILE A 139 3.75 -22.97 -22.85
C ILE A 139 4.90 -23.42 -23.73
N ASN A 140 6.14 -23.06 -23.40
CA ASN A 140 7.29 -23.47 -24.19
C ASN A 140 7.44 -25.01 -24.22
N HIS A 141 7.21 -25.67 -23.08
CA HIS A 141 7.36 -27.12 -22.96
C HIS A 141 6.16 -27.92 -23.52
N TYR A 142 4.93 -27.51 -23.20
CA TYR A 142 3.72 -28.26 -23.52
C TYR A 142 2.94 -27.72 -24.73
N LYS A 143 3.32 -26.55 -25.26
CA LYS A 143 2.66 -25.83 -26.38
C LYS A 143 1.19 -25.46 -26.13
N VAL A 144 0.73 -25.56 -24.88
CA VAL A 144 -0.63 -25.22 -24.45
C VAL A 144 -0.56 -24.53 -23.10
N TYR A 145 -1.45 -23.57 -22.85
CA TYR A 145 -1.60 -22.98 -21.53
C TYR A 145 -2.08 -24.01 -20.50
N PRO A 146 -1.63 -23.91 -19.22
CA PRO A 146 -2.08 -24.83 -18.19
C PRO A 146 -3.58 -24.65 -17.92
N SER A 147 -4.28 -25.74 -17.57
CA SER A 147 -5.70 -25.64 -17.17
C SER A 147 -5.88 -25.04 -15.76
N ALA A 148 -4.81 -24.98 -14.96
CA ALA A 148 -4.78 -24.36 -13.63
C ALA A 148 -3.34 -24.04 -13.24
N ILE A 149 -3.12 -22.97 -12.44
CA ILE A 149 -1.78 -22.59 -11.94
C ILE A 149 -1.05 -23.76 -11.27
N LYS A 150 -1.78 -24.62 -10.55
CA LYS A 150 -1.23 -25.76 -9.81
C LYS A 150 -0.41 -26.72 -10.68
N LYS A 151 -0.68 -26.78 -12.00
CA LYS A 151 0.08 -27.62 -12.95
C LYS A 151 1.51 -27.13 -13.19
N MET A 152 1.81 -25.88 -12.82
CA MET A 152 3.17 -25.33 -12.93
C MET A 152 4.00 -25.56 -11.67
N TYR A 153 3.40 -26.01 -10.57
CA TYR A 153 4.09 -26.16 -9.29
C TYR A 153 5.21 -27.20 -9.34
N ALA A 154 6.18 -27.04 -8.45
CA ALA A 154 7.35 -27.89 -8.23
C ALA A 154 8.41 -27.91 -9.36
N GLN A 155 8.00 -27.78 -10.62
CA GLN A 155 8.92 -27.77 -11.76
C GLN A 155 9.21 -26.37 -12.29
N LEU A 156 8.19 -25.52 -12.43
CA LEU A 156 8.31 -24.20 -13.07
C LEU A 156 8.01 -23.05 -12.12
N LEU A 157 7.20 -23.29 -11.09
CA LEU A 157 6.73 -22.28 -10.15
C LEU A 157 6.89 -22.77 -8.72
N ASN A 158 7.56 -21.96 -7.90
CA ASN A 158 7.51 -22.15 -6.45
C ASN A 158 6.14 -21.70 -5.93
N ARG A 159 5.53 -22.49 -5.06
CA ARG A 159 4.24 -22.16 -4.45
C ARG A 159 4.27 -20.83 -3.68
N SER A 160 5.41 -20.49 -3.08
CA SER A 160 5.59 -19.20 -2.38
C SER A 160 5.58 -17.99 -3.32
N SER A 161 5.75 -18.18 -4.63
CA SER A 161 5.66 -17.10 -5.62
C SER A 161 4.23 -16.87 -6.12
N ASN A 162 3.29 -17.80 -5.87
CA ASN A 162 1.87 -17.60 -6.19
C ASN A 162 1.12 -16.98 -4.99
N LEU A 163 1.59 -15.81 -4.54
CA LEU A 163 1.02 -15.07 -3.43
C LEU A 163 0.67 -13.65 -3.90
N ASP A 164 -0.61 -13.33 -3.85
CA ASP A 164 -1.17 -12.03 -4.22
C ASP A 164 -1.48 -11.21 -2.95
N TYR A 165 -0.70 -10.16 -2.72
CA TYR A 165 -0.79 -9.32 -1.53
C TYR A 165 -1.94 -8.32 -1.56
N LEU A 166 -2.66 -8.21 -2.68
CA LEU A 166 -3.87 -7.40 -2.79
C LEU A 166 -5.13 -8.25 -2.64
N ARG A 167 -5.05 -9.56 -2.92
CA ARG A 167 -6.18 -10.46 -2.81
C ARG A 167 -6.59 -10.73 -1.35
N PRO A 168 -7.78 -10.29 -0.91
CA PRO A 168 -8.23 -10.56 0.44
C PRO A 168 -8.34 -12.07 0.66
N LEU A 169 -8.03 -12.49 1.88
CA LEU A 169 -8.19 -13.88 2.27
C LEU A 169 -9.66 -14.20 2.48
N ASP A 170 -10.11 -15.25 1.80
CA ASP A 170 -11.39 -15.87 2.08
C ASP A 170 -11.37 -16.40 3.53
N LEU A 171 -12.29 -15.89 4.35
CA LEU A 171 -12.53 -16.39 5.69
C LEU A 171 -12.89 -17.88 5.60
N ARG A 172 -12.23 -18.71 6.42
CA ARG A 172 -12.65 -20.10 6.56
C ARG A 172 -14.04 -20.12 7.18
N THR A 173 -14.96 -20.86 6.56
CA THR A 173 -16.33 -21.05 7.06
C THR A 173 -16.47 -22.32 7.90
N ASP A 174 -15.40 -23.09 8.08
CA ASP A 174 -15.36 -24.31 8.88
C ASP A 174 -14.82 -24.06 10.30
N ALA A 175 -15.21 -24.90 11.26
CA ALA A 175 -14.95 -24.77 12.70
C ALA A 175 -13.48 -24.99 13.13
N ALA A 176 -12.52 -24.70 12.24
CA ALA A 176 -11.11 -24.76 12.54
C ALA A 176 -10.63 -23.47 13.22
N TRP A 177 -9.59 -23.58 14.04
CA TRP A 177 -8.99 -22.46 14.78
C TRP A 177 -8.17 -21.50 13.89
N GLU A 178 -8.02 -21.80 12.61
CA GLU A 178 -7.36 -20.95 11.62
C GLU A 178 -8.40 -20.05 10.93
N LEU A 179 -8.28 -18.72 11.06
CA LEU A 179 -9.25 -17.77 10.49
C LEU A 179 -9.31 -17.75 8.94
N TYR A 180 -8.24 -18.21 8.25
CA TYR A 180 -8.11 -18.10 6.80
C TYR A 180 -7.57 -19.40 6.19
N THR A 181 -8.00 -19.71 4.96
CA THR A 181 -7.61 -20.94 4.25
C THR A 181 -6.14 -20.97 3.85
N TYR A 182 -5.53 -19.79 3.66
CA TYR A 182 -4.12 -19.58 3.32
C TYR A 182 -3.64 -18.27 3.96
N PRO A 183 -2.32 -18.05 4.14
CA PRO A 183 -1.80 -16.79 4.68
C PRO A 183 -1.84 -15.62 3.68
N VAL A 184 -1.92 -15.90 2.38
CA VAL A 184 -2.11 -14.94 1.26
C VAL A 184 -2.87 -15.69 0.16
N GLY A 185 -3.83 -15.05 -0.52
CA GLY A 185 -4.54 -15.64 -1.66
C GLY A 185 -3.61 -15.82 -2.86
N GLY A 186 -3.87 -16.80 -3.74
CA GLY A 186 -3.13 -16.92 -5.00
C GLY A 186 -3.67 -15.96 -6.06
N PHE A 187 -2.92 -15.75 -7.13
CA PHE A 187 -3.40 -14.97 -8.28
C PHE A 187 -4.63 -15.61 -8.92
N HIS A 188 -5.48 -14.78 -9.50
CA HIS A 188 -6.59 -15.25 -10.32
C HIS A 188 -6.05 -15.66 -11.69
N PHE A 189 -6.32 -16.90 -12.07
CA PHE A 189 -5.95 -17.44 -13.37
C PHE A 189 -7.17 -17.93 -14.10
N ARG A 190 -7.30 -17.49 -15.34
CA ARG A 190 -8.39 -17.84 -16.23
C ARG A 190 -7.83 -18.24 -17.58
N ARG A 191 -8.23 -19.40 -18.06
CA ARG A 191 -8.08 -19.75 -19.48
C ARG A 191 -9.22 -19.11 -20.25
N ILE A 192 -8.92 -18.47 -21.36
CA ILE A 192 -9.90 -17.83 -22.22
C ILE A 192 -10.47 -18.90 -23.16
N GLU A 193 -11.77 -19.21 -23.00
CA GLU A 193 -12.49 -20.19 -23.84
C GLU A 193 -13.26 -19.54 -24.99
N LYS A 194 -13.45 -18.22 -24.91
CA LYS A 194 -14.14 -17.41 -25.92
C LYS A 194 -13.44 -16.08 -26.01
N THR A 195 -13.34 -15.54 -27.22
CA THR A 195 -12.79 -14.21 -27.47
C THR A 195 -13.35 -13.20 -26.47
N THR A 196 -12.47 -12.66 -25.64
CA THR A 196 -12.84 -11.82 -24.50
C THR A 196 -12.23 -10.44 -24.71
N LYS A 197 -13.04 -9.40 -24.53
CA LYS A 197 -12.58 -8.01 -24.54
C LYS A 197 -12.12 -7.62 -23.14
N ILE A 198 -11.03 -6.88 -23.07
CA ILE A 198 -10.51 -6.26 -21.87
C ILE A 198 -10.51 -4.76 -22.12
N GLN A 199 -11.10 -4.01 -21.21
CA GLN A 199 -11.09 -2.56 -21.23
C GLN A 199 -9.79 -2.07 -20.59
N THR A 200 -8.98 -1.32 -21.32
CA THR A 200 -7.79 -0.62 -20.80
C THR A 200 -8.00 0.89 -20.79
N LEU A 201 -7.08 1.62 -20.18
CA LEU A 201 -7.08 3.09 -20.22
C LEU A 201 -6.85 3.64 -21.64
N ALA A 202 -6.13 2.90 -22.48
CA ALA A 202 -5.85 3.29 -23.87
C ALA A 202 -6.96 2.86 -24.85
N GLY A 203 -7.76 1.85 -24.50
CA GLY A 203 -8.86 1.35 -25.33
C GLY A 203 -9.20 -0.11 -25.07
N GLU A 204 -10.03 -0.70 -25.92
CA GLU A 204 -10.36 -2.12 -25.83
C GLU A 204 -9.27 -3.00 -26.46
N VAL A 205 -8.79 -4.00 -25.73
CA VAL A 205 -7.92 -5.06 -26.26
C VAL A 205 -8.65 -6.40 -26.27
N ILE A 206 -8.29 -7.27 -27.21
CA ILE A 206 -9.00 -8.54 -27.44
C ILE A 206 -8.04 -9.70 -27.14
N LEU A 207 -8.46 -10.60 -26.24
CA LEU A 207 -7.85 -11.92 -26.05
C LEU A 207 -8.62 -12.97 -26.85
N LYS A 208 -7.89 -13.86 -27.52
CA LYS A 208 -8.47 -14.91 -28.37
C LYS A 208 -8.79 -16.16 -27.56
N ASP A 209 -9.61 -17.03 -28.14
CA ASP A 209 -9.80 -18.38 -27.61
C ASP A 209 -8.45 -19.11 -27.53
N GLY A 210 -8.23 -19.79 -26.42
CA GLY A 210 -6.99 -20.49 -26.12
C GLY A 210 -5.96 -19.66 -25.35
N ASP A 211 -6.10 -18.34 -25.28
CA ASP A 211 -5.23 -17.48 -24.46
C ASP A 211 -5.45 -17.70 -22.96
N CYS A 212 -4.63 -17.06 -22.13
CA CYS A 212 -4.84 -17.02 -20.68
C CYS A 212 -4.74 -15.61 -20.13
N LEU A 213 -5.34 -15.43 -18.97
CA LEU A 213 -5.37 -14.20 -18.20
C LEU A 213 -4.92 -14.50 -16.77
N LEU A 214 -3.92 -13.75 -16.30
CA LEU A 214 -3.47 -13.72 -14.92
C LEU A 214 -3.68 -12.31 -14.39
N TYR A 215 -4.41 -12.18 -13.30
CA TYR A 215 -4.71 -10.90 -12.70
C TYR A 215 -4.79 -11.00 -11.18
N SER A 216 -4.76 -9.82 -10.56
CA SER A 216 -4.93 -9.57 -9.14
C SER A 216 -6.04 -8.55 -8.99
N VAL A 217 -6.83 -8.66 -7.92
CA VAL A 217 -7.83 -7.63 -7.58
C VAL A 217 -7.13 -6.33 -7.22
N SER A 218 -7.71 -5.17 -7.59
CA SER A 218 -7.13 -3.90 -7.15
C SER A 218 -7.49 -3.56 -5.70
N GLN A 219 -7.20 -2.33 -5.29
CA GLN A 219 -7.48 -1.82 -3.95
C GLN A 219 -8.98 -1.82 -3.59
N ASN A 220 -9.88 -1.92 -4.57
CA ASN A 220 -11.32 -2.05 -4.35
C ASN A 220 -11.73 -3.42 -3.75
N ASN A 221 -10.84 -4.44 -3.82
CA ASN A 221 -11.12 -5.83 -3.44
C ASN A 221 -12.30 -6.48 -4.20
N GLU A 222 -12.70 -5.94 -5.35
CA GLU A 222 -13.73 -6.52 -6.19
C GLU A 222 -13.08 -7.36 -7.30
N ASP A 223 -13.64 -8.53 -7.60
CA ASP A 223 -13.16 -9.41 -8.67
C ASP A 223 -13.95 -9.13 -9.95
N ASP A 224 -13.41 -8.23 -10.79
CA ASP A 224 -13.95 -7.89 -12.11
C ASP A 224 -13.49 -8.86 -13.21
N ARG A 225 -12.96 -10.02 -12.80
CA ARG A 225 -12.52 -11.13 -13.65
C ARG A 225 -11.42 -10.76 -14.64
N GLY A 226 -10.66 -9.71 -14.34
CA GLY A 226 -9.60 -9.13 -15.16
C GLY A 226 -10.13 -8.52 -16.46
N LEU A 227 -11.39 -8.07 -16.47
CA LEU A 227 -12.03 -7.46 -17.65
C LEU A 227 -11.77 -5.95 -17.76
N SER A 228 -11.45 -5.29 -16.66
CA SER A 228 -11.13 -3.86 -16.61
C SER A 228 -9.75 -3.67 -16.00
N ALA A 229 -8.80 -3.13 -16.78
CA ALA A 229 -7.46 -2.83 -16.30
C ALA A 229 -7.40 -1.62 -15.34
N GLY A 230 -8.51 -0.87 -15.21
CA GLY A 230 -8.65 0.21 -14.23
C GLY A 230 -9.04 -0.32 -12.85
N ASP A 231 -9.79 -1.42 -12.82
CA ASP A 231 -10.36 -2.00 -11.59
C ASP A 231 -9.61 -3.26 -11.13
N ASP A 232 -8.94 -3.97 -12.05
CA ASP A 232 -8.08 -5.12 -11.76
C ASP A 232 -6.65 -4.90 -12.27
N ILE A 233 -5.68 -5.49 -11.58
CA ILE A 233 -4.29 -5.47 -12.02
C ILE A 233 -4.04 -6.67 -12.92
N ILE A 234 -3.97 -6.44 -14.22
CA ILE A 234 -3.64 -7.48 -15.21
C ILE A 234 -2.13 -7.67 -15.27
N ILE A 235 -1.70 -8.90 -15.02
CA ILE A 235 -0.29 -9.31 -14.91
C ILE A 235 0.15 -10.07 -16.16
N TRP A 236 -0.74 -10.91 -16.70
CA TRP A 236 -0.53 -11.61 -17.96
C TRP A 236 -1.83 -11.64 -18.78
N PRO A 237 -1.77 -11.41 -20.10
CA PRO A 237 -0.60 -10.96 -20.85
C PRO A 237 -0.19 -9.53 -20.45
N PRO A 238 1.07 -9.10 -20.68
CA PRO A 238 1.49 -7.76 -20.30
C PRO A 238 0.67 -6.70 -21.04
N LEU A 239 -0.04 -5.84 -20.29
CA LEU A 239 -1.00 -4.87 -20.86
C LEU A 239 -0.39 -4.00 -21.96
N LYS A 240 0.79 -3.42 -21.71
CA LYS A 240 1.49 -2.60 -22.72
C LYS A 240 1.76 -3.35 -24.02
N SER A 241 1.98 -4.66 -23.95
CA SER A 241 2.18 -5.48 -25.15
C SER A 241 0.86 -5.70 -25.88
N LEU A 242 -0.24 -5.92 -25.16
CA LEU A 242 -1.58 -6.02 -25.74
C LEU A 242 -2.00 -4.72 -26.42
N GLU A 243 -1.80 -3.59 -25.76
CA GLU A 243 -2.16 -2.26 -26.25
C GLU A 243 -1.36 -1.90 -27.52
N ARG A 244 -0.05 -2.16 -27.55
CA ARG A 244 0.76 -1.98 -28.76
C ARG A 244 0.31 -2.88 -29.91
N ASN A 245 0.05 -4.16 -29.63
CA ASN A 245 -0.42 -5.09 -30.66
C ASN A 245 -1.81 -4.72 -31.20
N ALA A 246 -2.62 -4.02 -30.40
CA ALA A 246 -3.91 -3.46 -30.81
C ALA A 246 -3.79 -2.10 -31.52
N GLY A 247 -2.60 -1.52 -31.61
CA GLY A 247 -2.37 -0.20 -32.21
C GLY A 247 -2.86 0.97 -31.36
N LEU A 248 -2.99 0.78 -30.04
CA LEU A 248 -3.46 1.79 -29.08
C LEU A 248 -2.30 2.61 -28.47
N LEU A 249 -1.07 2.13 -28.62
CA LEU A 249 0.15 2.77 -28.16
C LEU A 249 1.20 2.69 -29.26
N ASP A 250 1.96 3.78 -29.42
CA ASP A 250 3.13 3.88 -30.30
C ASP A 250 4.34 3.09 -29.77
#